data_AF-A0A2M7NDH0-F1
#
_entry.id   AF-A0A2M7NDH0-F1
#
_cell.length_a   1.000
_cell.length_b   1.000
_cell.length_c   1.000
_cell.angle_alpha   90.00
_cell.angle_beta   90.00
_cell.angle_gamma   90.00
#
_symmetry.space_group_name_H-M   'P 1'
#
loop_
_entity.id
_entity.type
_entity.pdbx_description
1 polymer ?
#
loop_
_entity_poly.entity_id
_entity_poly.type
_entity_poly.pdbx_seq_one_letter_code
_entity_poly.pdbx_strand_id
1 'polypeptide(L)' 'MLNTLLFIGGLGAWEIALIMLIVLVFFGAKRIPELARGVGRGIREFKDATSEVRNSIESESKKEDVSTTKKEA' A
#
# COMPACT_ATOMS: atom_id res chain seq x y z
N MET A 1 34.09 3.69 -22.49
CA MET A 1 33.12 4.40 -23.36
C MET A 1 31.85 3.57 -23.65
N LEU A 2 31.56 2.47 -22.91
CA LEU A 2 30.31 1.70 -23.07
C LEU A 2 29.34 1.91 -21.90
N ASN A 3 29.85 2.18 -20.69
CA ASN A 3 29.04 2.41 -19.48
C ASN A 3 28.18 3.68 -19.51
N THR A 4 28.56 4.72 -20.25
CA THR A 4 27.84 6.00 -20.23
C THR A 4 26.53 5.94 -21.01
N LEU A 5 26.39 5.01 -21.97
CA LEU A 5 25.19 4.84 -22.80
C LEU A 5 24.06 4.09 -22.08
N LEU A 6 24.39 3.23 -21.11
CA LEU A 6 23.38 2.50 -20.32
C LEU A 6 22.52 3.43 -19.45
N PHE A 7 23.03 4.59 -19.06
CA PHE A 7 22.28 5.56 -18.24
C PHE A 7 21.19 6.34 -19.00
N ILE A 8 21.20 6.35 -20.34
CA ILE A 8 20.29 7.18 -21.15
C ILE A 8 19.10 6.40 -21.75
N GLY A 9 19.17 5.07 -21.80
CA GLY A 9 18.15 4.22 -22.45
C GLY A 9 17.09 3.58 -21.53
N GLY A 10 17.23 3.78 -20.21
CA GLY A 10 16.41 3.13 -19.19
C GLY A 10 17.29 2.40 -18.17
N LEU A 11 16.88 2.42 -16.90
CA LEU A 11 17.57 1.71 -15.84
C LEU A 11 17.48 0.21 -16.11
N GLY A 12 18.56 -0.39 -16.60
CA GLY A 12 18.65 -1.83 -16.76
C GLY A 12 18.61 -2.54 -15.40
N ALA A 13 18.32 -3.84 -15.43
CA ALA A 13 18.27 -4.67 -14.23
C ALA A 13 19.61 -4.66 -13.46
N TRP A 14 20.72 -4.49 -14.18
CA TRP A 14 22.07 -4.45 -13.60
C TRP A 14 22.32 -3.15 -12.82
N GLU A 15 21.91 -2.01 -13.36
CA GLU A 15 22.02 -0.70 -12.73
C GLU A 15 21.16 -0.63 -11.47
N ILE A 16 19.93 -1.13 -11.53
CA ILE A 16 19.04 -1.22 -10.36
C ILE A 16 19.67 -2.09 -9.28
N ALA A 17 20.27 -3.23 -9.64
CA ALA A 17 20.96 -4.09 -8.67
C ALA A 17 22.15 -3.38 -8.03
N LEU A 18 22.92 -2.60 -8.79
CA LEU A 18 24.07 -1.81 -8.30
C LEU A 18 23.63 -0.70 -7.33
N ILE A 19 22.57 0.05 -7.67
CA ILE A 19 21.99 1.05 -6.78
C ILE A 19 21.47 0.38 -5.51
N MET A 20 20.77 -0.74 -5.65
CA MET A 20 20.24 -1.49 -4.51
C MET A 20 21.36 -2.00 -3.60
N LEU A 21 22.50 -2.44 -4.16
CA LEU A 21 23.68 -2.84 -3.41
C LEU A 21 24.24 -1.68 -2.59
N ILE A 22 24.39 -0.50 -3.19
CA ILE A 22 24.87 0.71 -2.48
C ILE A 22 23.92 1.04 -1.33
N VAL A 23 22.61 1.10 -1.60
CA VAL A 23 21.59 1.34 -0.56
C VAL A 23 21.67 0.29 0.54
N LEU A 24 21.91 -0.98 0.21
CA LEU A 24 22.06 -2.07 1.17
C LEU A 24 23.29 -1.93 2.06
N VAL A 25 24.39 -1.35 1.56
CA VAL A 25 25.60 -1.09 2.34
C VAL A 25 25.38 0.08 3.30
N PHE A 26 24.75 1.17 2.84
CA PHE A 26 24.49 2.34 3.69
C PHE A 26 23.40 2.11 4.74
N PHE A 27 22.27 1.53 4.33
CA PHE A 27 21.13 1.29 5.22
C PHE A 27 21.19 -0.08 5.89
N GLY A 28 21.91 -1.05 5.34
CA GLY A 28 21.96 -2.42 5.83
C GLY A 28 20.86 -3.31 5.25
N ALA A 29 21.20 -4.57 4.97
CA ALA A 29 20.27 -5.55 4.39
C ALA A 29 19.01 -5.84 5.22
N LYS A 30 19.05 -5.55 6.52
CA LYS A 30 17.94 -5.76 7.45
C LYS A 30 16.96 -4.59 7.50
N ARG A 31 17.36 -3.36 7.16
CA ARG A 31 16.50 -2.17 7.31
C ARG A 31 15.39 -2.10 6.26
N ILE A 32 15.70 -2.41 5.00
CA ILE A 32 14.70 -2.44 3.92
C ILE A 32 13.52 -3.38 4.25
N PRO A 33 13.72 -4.67 4.60
CA PRO A 33 12.61 -5.57 4.91
C PRO A 33 11.92 -5.23 6.25
N GLU A 34 12.65 -4.66 7.21
CA GLU A 34 12.07 -4.21 8.49
C GLU A 34 11.10 -3.04 8.28
N LEU A 35 11.48 -2.04 7.47
CA LEU A 35 10.63 -0.92 7.08
C LEU A 35 9.42 -1.40 6.25
N ALA A 36 9.65 -2.27 5.26
CA ALA A 36 8.57 -2.83 4.45
C ALA A 36 7.54 -3.60 5.30
N ARG A 37 8.00 -4.36 6.30
CA ARG A 37 7.13 -5.05 7.26
C ARG A 37 6.36 -4.07 8.15
N GLY A 38 6.99 -2.99 8.61
CA GLY A 38 6.33 -1.94 9.39
C GLY A 38 5.23 -1.24 8.60
N VAL A 39 5.56 -0.76 7.41
CA VAL A 39 4.60 -0.12 6.49
C VAL A 39 3.48 -1.08 6.09
N GLY A 40 3.81 -2.33 5.78
CA GLY A 40 2.81 -3.34 5.41
C GLY A 40 1.79 -3.64 6.52
N ARG A 41 2.24 -3.66 7.78
CA ARG A 41 1.32 -3.78 8.93
C ARG A 41 0.44 -2.55 9.07
N GLY A 42 1.01 -1.35 8.98
CA GLY A 42 0.23 -0.10 9.07
C GLY A 42 -0.81 0.03 7.97
N ILE A 43 -0.48 -0.31 6.72
CA ILE A 43 -1.43 -0.31 5.60
C ILE A 43 -2.58 -1.31 5.86
N ARG A 44 -2.26 -2.49 6.41
CA ARG A 44 -3.26 -3.51 6.73
C ARG A 44 -4.23 -3.05 7.82
N GLU A 45 -3.70 -2.56 8.95
CA GLU A 45 -4.51 -2.02 10.05
C GLU A 45 -5.38 -0.84 9.59
N PHE A 46 -4.81 0.06 8.78
CA PHE A 46 -5.56 1.18 8.21
C PHE A 46 -6.71 0.72 7.30
N LYS A 47 -6.46 -0.29 6.46
CA LYS A 47 -7.48 -0.88 5.59
C LYS A 47 -8.58 -1.55 6.40
N ASP A 48 -8.23 -2.32 7.42
CA ASP A 48 -9.17 -3.06 8.25
C ASP A 48 -10.09 -2.07 9.00
N ALA A 49 -9.52 -1.04 9.64
CA ALA A 49 -10.29 0.02 10.30
C ALA A 49 -11.22 0.78 9.32
N THR A 50 -10.72 1.11 8.13
CA THR A 50 -11.53 1.79 7.11
C THR A 50 -12.68 0.90 6.62
N SER A 51 -12.46 -0.41 6.50
CA SER A 51 -13.49 -1.37 6.08
C SER A 51 -14.57 -1.53 7.14
N GLU A 52 -14.21 -1.56 8.42
CA GLU A 52 -15.17 -1.62 9.52
C GLU A 52 -16.07 -0.38 9.54
N VAL A 53 -15.47 0.82 9.45
CA VAL A 53 -16.21 2.08 9.38
C VAL A 53 -17.17 2.11 8.17
N ARG A 54 -16.70 1.67 7.00
CA ARG A 54 -17.53 1.60 5.80
C ARG A 54 -18.73 0.65 5.97
N ASN A 55 -18.50 -0.52 6.56
CA ASN A 55 -19.54 -1.51 6.80
C ASN A 55 -20.59 -1.03 7.82
N SER A 56 -20.18 -0.29 8.87
CA SER A 56 -21.11 0.30 9.83
C SER A 56 -22.01 1.36 9.17
N ILE A 57 -21.41 2.29 8.42
CA ILE A 57 -22.15 3.35 7.71
C ILE A 57 -23.14 2.75 6.69
N GLU A 58 -22.75 1.71 5.96
CA GLU A 58 -23.62 1.01 5.02
C GLU A 58 -24.74 0.22 5.71
N SER A 59 -24.47 -0.32 6.91
CA SER A 59 -25.45 -1.04 7.74
C SER A 59 -26.46 -0.11 8.42
N GLU A 60 -26.06 1.10 8.80
CA GLU A 60 -26.96 2.14 9.30
C GLU A 60 -27.83 2.73 8.19
N SER A 61 -27.25 3.00 7.02
CA SER A 61 -28.00 3.54 5.86
C SER A 61 -29.06 2.56 5.32
N LYS A 62 -28.84 1.24 5.47
CA LYS A 62 -29.81 0.21 5.04
C LYS A 62 -30.98 0.00 6.00
N LYS A 63 -30.94 0.58 7.21
CA LYS A 63 -32.03 0.46 8.20
C LYS A 63 -33.06 1.59 8.12
N GLU A 64 -32.74 2.73 7.51
CA GLU A 64 -33.67 3.86 7.39
C GLU A 64 -34.69 3.69 6.24
N ASP A 65 -34.38 2.92 5.19
CA ASP A 65 -35.26 2.76 4.01
C ASP A 65 -36.44 1.77 4.21
N VAL A 66 -36.41 0.93 5.26
CA VAL A 66 -37.42 -0.14 5.46
C VAL A 66 -38.58 0.27 6.40
N SER A 67 -38.52 1.45 7.02
CA SER A 67 -39.52 1.85 8.05
C SER A 67 -40.66 2.73 7.54
N THR A 68 -40.59 3.27 6.33
CA THR A 68 -41.57 4.25 5.79
C THR A 68 -42.66 3.66 4.89
N THR A 69 -42.58 2.41 4.43
CA THR A 69 -43.56 1.84 3.48
C THR A 69 -44.68 1.00 4.11
N LYS A 70 -44.70 0.81 5.45
CA LYS A 70 -45.67 -0.10 6.11
C LYS A 70 -46.75 0.58 6.96
N LYS A 71 -46.89 1.91 6.92
CA LYS A 71 -47.91 2.64 7.71
C LYS A 71 -49.17 3.07 6.95
N GLU A 72 -49.29 2.71 5.67
CA GLU A 72 -50.49 2.97 4.87
C GLU A 72 -51.03 1.65 4.31
N ALA A 73 -51.70 0.87 5.15
CA ALA A 73 -52.61 -0.21 4.75
C ALA A 73 -53.65 -0.41 5.86
#